data_AF-A0AAQ1P421-F1
#
_entry.id   AF-A0AAQ1P421-F1
#
_cell.length_a   1.000
_cell.length_b   1.000
_cell.length_c   1.000
_cell.angle_alpha   90.00
_cell.angle_beta   90.00
_cell.angle_gamma   90.00
#
_symmetry.space_group_name_H-M   'P 1'
#
loop_
_entity.id
_entity.type
_entity.pdbx_description
1 polymer ?
#
loop_
_entity_poly.entity_id
_entity_poly.type
_entity_poly.pdbx_seq_one_letter_code
_entity_poly.pdbx_strand_id
1 'polypeptide(L)'
;MSRRIGFMEEKSKGGKDFFNMEIAIPFVLKGEFFVEPNVRKNAPDSNSDSPDFLVYYAKNQVGAVWKRISKKNSTEYLSCEIFAPTFAEGKLNFRAFKDKETEGKYNLILTEQNSEVPS
;
A
#
# COMPACT_ATOMS: atom_id res chain seq x y z
N MET A 1 4.78 17.31 6.11
CA MET A 1 3.57 17.63 5.29
C MET A 1 3.21 16.34 4.59
N SER A 2 1.97 15.82 4.66
CA SER A 2 1.66 14.54 4.01
C SER A 2 1.80 14.64 2.48
N ARG A 3 2.86 14.06 1.92
CA ARG A 3 3.14 14.08 0.47
C ARG A 3 2.41 12.95 -0.22
N ARG A 4 1.52 13.29 -1.17
CA ARG A 4 0.95 12.31 -2.09
C ARG A 4 2.04 11.82 -3.04
N ILE A 5 2.17 10.50 -3.15
CA ILE A 5 3.16 9.84 -4.01
C ILE A 5 2.51 9.04 -5.14
N GLY A 6 1.19 9.02 -5.22
CA GLY A 6 0.49 8.25 -6.23
C GLY A 6 -0.97 7.99 -5.89
N PHE A 7 -1.51 6.96 -6.51
CA PHE A 7 -2.86 6.47 -6.27
C PHE A 7 -2.93 4.97 -6.48
N MET A 8 -3.98 4.37 -5.94
CA MET A 8 -4.34 2.99 -6.19
C MET A 8 -5.81 2.96 -6.60
N GLU A 9 -6.13 2.20 -7.63
CA GLU A 9 -7.46 2.18 -8.24
C GLU A 9 -7.91 0.75 -8.49
N GLU A 10 -9.15 0.45 -8.13
CA GLU A 10 -9.76 -0.84 -8.36
C GLU A 10 -10.00 -1.07 -9.86
N LYS A 11 -9.58 -2.24 -10.34
CA LYS A 11 -9.76 -2.68 -11.73
C LYS A 11 -10.22 -4.12 -11.75
N SER A 12 -11.02 -4.45 -12.75
CA SER A 12 -11.43 -5.82 -13.01
C SER A 12 -10.92 -6.27 -14.38
N LYS A 13 -10.30 -7.45 -14.44
CA LYS A 13 -9.88 -8.05 -15.71
C LYS A 13 -10.17 -9.54 -15.68
N GLY A 14 -11.01 -9.99 -16.63
CA GLY A 14 -11.39 -11.40 -16.72
C GLY A 14 -12.15 -11.92 -15.49
N GLY A 15 -12.95 -11.06 -14.85
CA GLY A 15 -13.76 -11.42 -13.67
C GLY A 15 -12.97 -11.51 -12.35
N LYS A 16 -11.72 -11.05 -12.32
CA LYS A 16 -10.93 -10.90 -11.10
C LYS A 16 -10.71 -9.43 -10.82
N ASP A 17 -11.06 -9.03 -9.59
CA ASP A 17 -10.83 -7.69 -9.08
C ASP A 17 -9.45 -7.60 -8.44
N PHE A 18 -8.72 -6.56 -8.81
CA PHE A 18 -7.40 -6.24 -8.31
C PHE A 18 -7.27 -4.72 -8.20
N PHE A 19 -6.26 -4.23 -7.49
CA PHE A 19 -5.94 -2.82 -7.54
C PHE A 19 -4.71 -2.58 -8.40
N ASN A 20 -4.79 -1.59 -9.28
CA ASN A 20 -3.63 -1.03 -9.94
C ASN A 20 -3.07 0.10 -9.08
N MET A 21 -1.83 -0.04 -8.63
CA MET A 21 -1.14 0.92 -7.78
C MET A 21 -0.07 1.64 -8.60
N GLU A 22 -0.21 2.95 -8.75
CA GLU A 22 0.79 3.79 -9.40
C GLU A 22 1.49 4.63 -8.34
N ILE A 23 2.82 4.53 -8.29
CA ILE A 23 3.69 5.36 -7.47
C ILE A 23 4.54 6.22 -8.40
N ALA A 24 4.52 7.53 -8.19
CA ALA A 24 5.28 8.52 -8.91
C ALA A 24 5.98 9.45 -7.92
N ILE A 25 7.22 9.12 -7.59
CA ILE A 25 8.09 9.95 -6.75
C ILE A 25 9.05 10.71 -7.68
N PRO A 26 8.99 12.05 -7.71
CA PRO A 26 9.86 12.87 -8.55
C PRO A 26 11.33 12.48 -8.39
N PHE A 27 12.02 12.31 -9.51
CA PHE A 27 13.45 11.99 -9.61
C PHE A 27 13.89 10.64 -9.02
N VAL A 28 12.96 9.78 -8.59
CA VAL A 28 13.30 8.51 -7.93
C VAL A 28 12.68 7.31 -8.63
N LEU A 29 11.34 7.23 -8.66
CA LEU A 29 10.65 6.02 -9.07
C LEU A 29 9.28 6.35 -9.67
N LYS A 30 9.05 5.91 -10.91
CA LYS A 30 7.70 5.70 -11.43
C LYS A 30 7.51 4.20 -11.59
N GLY A 31 6.52 3.65 -10.87
CA GLY A 31 6.25 2.22 -10.86
C GLY A 31 4.75 1.94 -10.85
N GLU A 32 4.34 0.96 -11.66
CA GLU A 32 3.00 0.40 -11.64
C GLU A 32 3.06 -1.00 -11.03
N PHE A 33 2.19 -1.25 -10.06
CA PHE A 33 2.12 -2.48 -9.32
C PHE A 33 0.69 -3.03 -9.34
N PHE A 34 0.58 -4.35 -9.23
CA PHE A 34 -0.69 -5.06 -9.11
C PHE A 34 -0.87 -5.48 -7.66
N VAL A 35 -2.04 -5.23 -7.10
CA VAL A 35 -2.37 -5.58 -5.71
C VAL A 35 -3.54 -6.55 -5.73
N GLU A 36 -3.32 -7.73 -5.17
CA GLU A 36 -4.30 -8.81 -5.16
C GLU A 36 -4.64 -9.24 -3.73
N PRO A 37 -5.88 -9.67 -3.44
CA PRO A 37 -6.25 -10.22 -2.15
C PRO A 37 -5.36 -11.41 -1.75
N ASN A 38 -4.88 -11.40 -0.51
CA ASN A 38 -4.12 -12.52 0.03
C ASN A 38 -5.09 -13.65 0.42
N VAL A 39 -5.31 -14.60 -0.50
CA VAL A 39 -6.17 -15.78 -0.27
C VAL A 39 -5.71 -16.65 0.91
N ARG A 40 -4.44 -16.55 1.31
CA ARG A 40 -3.87 -17.33 2.42
C ARG A 40 -4.01 -16.65 3.78
N LYS A 41 -4.53 -15.42 3.86
CA LYS A 41 -4.66 -14.68 5.12
C LYS A 41 -5.50 -15.43 6.16
N ASN A 42 -6.52 -16.19 5.74
CA ASN A 42 -7.41 -16.94 6.62
C ASN A 42 -7.08 -18.44 6.66
N ALA A 43 -5.91 -18.85 6.16
CA ALA A 43 -5.48 -20.24 6.28
C ALA A 43 -5.28 -20.61 7.77
N PRO A 44 -5.46 -21.88 8.16
CA PRO A 44 -5.29 -22.33 9.55
C PRO A 44 -3.91 -21.99 10.13
N ASP A 45 -2.89 -21.98 9.28
CA ASP A 45 -1.49 -21.70 9.64
C ASP A 45 -1.09 -20.22 9.52
N SER A 46 -2.07 -19.33 9.30
CA SER A 46 -1.81 -17.91 9.08
C SER A 46 -1.62 -17.18 10.41
N ASN A 47 -0.57 -16.35 10.47
CA ASN A 47 -0.35 -15.45 11.60
C ASN A 47 -1.37 -14.31 11.61
N SER A 48 -1.67 -13.77 12.80
CA SER A 48 -2.58 -12.63 12.97
C SER A 48 -2.12 -11.35 12.24
N ASP A 49 -0.83 -11.26 11.91
CA ASP A 49 -0.24 -10.14 11.17
C ASP A 49 -0.03 -10.43 9.67
N SER A 50 -0.63 -11.51 9.15
CA SER A 50 -0.63 -11.78 7.71
C SER A 50 -1.28 -10.64 6.92
N PRO A 51 -0.69 -10.23 5.78
CA PRO A 51 -1.19 -9.11 5.01
C PRO A 51 -2.54 -9.41 4.37
N ASP A 52 -3.37 -8.37 4.21
CA ASP A 52 -4.66 -8.41 3.53
C ASP A 52 -4.50 -8.54 2.02
N PHE A 53 -3.49 -7.89 1.47
CA PHE A 53 -3.19 -7.93 0.04
C PHE A 53 -1.70 -8.10 -0.19
N LEU A 54 -1.36 -8.67 -1.34
CA LEU A 54 0.01 -8.83 -1.82
C LEU A 54 0.25 -7.88 -2.99
N VAL A 55 1.43 -7.27 -3.02
CA VAL A 55 1.83 -6.32 -4.07
C VAL A 55 2.81 -7.00 -5.01
N TYR A 56 2.55 -6.90 -6.30
CA TYR A 56 3.31 -7.54 -7.37
C TYR A 56 3.84 -6.51 -8.36
N TYR A 57 5.06 -6.73 -8.81
CA TYR A 57 5.62 -6.09 -10.00
C TYR A 57 5.92 -7.18 -11.02
N ALA A 58 5.30 -7.08 -12.20
CA ALA A 58 5.25 -8.16 -13.18
C ALA A 58 4.75 -9.49 -12.56
N LYS A 59 5.64 -10.45 -12.32
CA LYS A 59 5.32 -11.76 -11.70
C LYS A 59 5.89 -11.93 -10.29
N ASN A 60 6.64 -10.95 -9.79
CA ASN A 60 7.34 -11.05 -8.52
C ASN A 60 6.54 -10.35 -7.43
N GLN A 61 6.39 -11.00 -6.28
CA GLN A 61 5.89 -10.35 -5.08
C GLN A 61 6.96 -9.37 -4.59
N VAL A 62 6.59 -8.10 -4.48
CA VAL A 62 7.50 -7.01 -4.09
C VAL A 62 7.02 -6.27 -2.87
N GLY A 63 5.87 -6.62 -2.31
CA GLY A 63 5.34 -5.93 -1.14
C GLY A 63 4.06 -6.54 -0.60
N ALA A 64 3.48 -5.85 0.36
CA ALA A 64 2.30 -6.27 1.08
C ALA A 64 1.50 -5.08 1.59
N VAL A 65 0.21 -5.30 1.82
CA VAL A 65 -0.73 -4.30 2.32
C VAL A 65 -1.54 -4.88 3.47
N TRP A 66 -1.72 -4.08 4.51
CA TRP A 66 -2.52 -4.41 5.69
C TRP A 66 -3.64 -3.41 5.87
N LYS A 67 -4.86 -3.89 6.14
CA LYS A 67 -5.96 -3.05 6.60
C LYS A 67 -5.70 -2.68 8.06
N ARG A 68 -5.67 -1.39 8.37
CA ARG A 68 -5.45 -0.87 9.71
C ARG A 68 -6.52 0.16 10.04
N ILE A 69 -6.84 0.29 11.33
CA ILE A 69 -7.68 1.35 11.87
C ILE A 69 -6.78 2.30 12.64
N SER A 70 -6.86 3.60 12.32
CA SER A 70 -6.11 4.62 13.03
C SER A 70 -6.63 4.79 14.45
N LYS A 71 -5.75 4.68 15.46
CA LYS A 71 -6.12 4.87 16.87
C LYS A 71 -6.59 6.28 17.20
N LYS A 72 -6.20 7.28 16.40
CA LYS A 72 -6.47 8.70 16.68
C LYS A 72 -7.88 9.15 16.27
N ASN A 73 -8.43 8.55 15.22
CA ASN A 73 -9.68 9.01 14.60
C ASN A 73 -10.55 7.85 14.09
N SER A 74 -10.23 6.61 14.48
CA SER A 74 -10.93 5.37 14.07
C SER A 74 -11.12 5.24 12.56
N THR A 75 -10.29 5.90 11.75
CA THR A 75 -10.38 5.87 10.29
C THR A 75 -9.64 4.66 9.74
N GLU A 76 -10.31 3.91 8.87
CA GLU A 76 -9.69 2.81 8.13
C GLU A 76 -8.70 3.35 7.09
N TYR A 77 -7.52 2.74 7.04
CA TYR A 77 -6.53 3.01 6.01
C TYR A 77 -5.78 1.72 5.66
N LEU A 78 -5.15 1.72 4.50
CA LEU A 78 -4.27 0.64 4.10
C LEU A 78 -2.83 1.04 4.43
N SER A 79 -2.13 0.23 5.22
CA SER A 79 -0.70 0.34 5.42
C SER A 79 -0.01 -0.46 4.33
N CYS A 80 0.88 0.17 3.56
CA CYS A 80 1.54 -0.46 2.43
C CYS A 80 3.05 -0.45 2.63
N GLU A 81 3.69 -1.58 2.32
CA GLU A 81 5.14 -1.72 2.28
C GLU A 81 5.53 -2.34 0.94
N ILE A 82 6.48 -1.73 0.23
CA ILE A 82 7.08 -2.31 -0.97
C ILE A 82 8.60 -2.30 -0.86
N PHE A 83 9.25 -3.27 -1.50
CA PHE A 83 10.68 -3.35 -1.65
C PHE A 83 11.17 -2.23 -2.57
N ALA A 84 12.14 -1.44 -2.10
CA ALA A 84 12.65 -0.28 -2.81
C ALA A 84 14.14 -0.07 -2.46
N PRO A 85 15.07 -0.70 -3.22
CA PRO A 85 16.51 -0.67 -2.93
C PRO A 85 17.12 0.73 -2.89
N THR A 86 16.49 1.69 -3.57
CA THR A 86 16.96 3.08 -3.64
C THR A 86 16.68 3.89 -2.37
N PHE A 87 15.91 3.34 -1.41
CA PHE A 87 15.63 3.95 -0.12
C PHE A 87 16.54 3.37 0.96
N ALA A 88 16.86 4.15 1.99
CA ALA A 88 17.85 3.79 3.02
C ALA A 88 17.55 2.46 3.74
N GLU A 89 16.27 2.14 3.96
CA GLU A 89 15.85 0.88 4.60
C GLU A 89 15.63 -0.28 3.60
N GLY A 90 15.91 -0.07 2.30
CA GLY A 90 15.61 -1.04 1.24
C GLY A 90 14.11 -1.23 0.99
N LYS A 91 13.26 -0.43 1.64
CA LYS A 91 11.80 -0.49 1.56
C LYS A 91 11.16 0.88 1.59
N LEU A 92 9.97 0.97 1.02
CA LEU A 92 9.14 2.16 0.99
C LEU A 92 7.82 1.88 1.71
N ASN A 93 7.58 2.65 2.78
CA ASN A 93 6.35 2.59 3.56
C ASN A 93 5.45 3.78 3.25
N PHE A 94 4.17 3.51 3.02
CA PHE A 94 3.18 4.54 2.77
C PHE A 94 1.78 4.08 3.22
N ARG A 95 0.84 5.02 3.24
CA ARG A 95 -0.54 4.77 3.62
C ARG A 95 -1.47 5.09 2.46
N ALA A 96 -2.45 4.24 2.21
CA ALA A 96 -3.51 4.49 1.25
C ALA A 96 -4.80 4.86 2.00
N PHE A 97 -5.39 5.99 1.63
CA PHE A 97 -6.68 6.44 2.14
C PHE A 97 -7.69 6.48 1.01
N LYS A 98 -8.93 6.04 1.25
CA LYS A 98 -10.00 6.15 0.26
C LYS A 98 -10.11 7.60 -0.22
N ASP A 99 -10.20 7.76 -1.53
CA ASP A 99 -10.51 9.04 -2.14
C ASP A 99 -11.96 9.42 -1.81
N LYS A 100 -12.21 10.70 -1.55
CA LYS A 100 -13.55 11.18 -1.14
C LYS A 100 -14.45 11.45 -2.34
N GLU A 101 -13.88 11.60 -3.53
CA GLU A 101 -14.56 12.03 -4.75
C GLU A 101 -14.74 10.85 -5.71
N THR A 102 -13.80 9.89 -5.70
CA THR A 102 -13.79 8.74 -6.61
C THR A 102 -13.89 7.43 -5.83
N GLU A 103 -15.00 6.71 -5.99
CA GLU A 103 -15.16 5.35 -5.45
C GLU A 103 -14.14 4.39 -6.07
N GLY A 104 -13.67 3.41 -5.30
CA GLY A 104 -12.66 2.44 -5.74
C GLY A 104 -11.23 3.01 -5.86
N LYS A 105 -11.02 4.30 -5.57
CA LYS A 105 -9.71 4.96 -5.61
C LYS A 105 -9.18 5.25 -4.21
N TYR A 106 -7.86 5.14 -4.07
CA TYR A 106 -7.12 5.46 -2.86
C TYR A 106 -5.97 6.42 -3.19
N ASN A 107 -5.75 7.40 -2.32
CA ASN A 107 -4.61 8.29 -2.37
C ASN A 107 -3.45 7.72 -1.56
N LEU A 108 -2.28 7.60 -2.18
CA LEU A 108 -1.07 7.09 -1.54
C LEU A 108 -0.29 8.24 -0.92
N ILE A 109 -0.11 8.19 0.38
CA ILE A 109 0.56 9.20 1.19
C ILE A 109 1.84 8.60 1.77
N LEU A 110 2.98 9.20 1.46
CA LEU A 110 4.26 8.77 2.02
C LEU A 110 4.26 8.93 3.54
N THR A 111 4.70 7.90 4.26
CA THR A 111 5.02 8.02 5.68
C THR A 111 6.43 8.59 5.78
N GLU A 112 6.56 9.84 6.23
CA GLU A 112 7.87 10.42 6.55
C GLU A 112 8.53 9.55 7.64
N GLN A 113 9.73 9.03 7.36
CA GLN A 113 10.49 8.16 8.28
C GLN A 113 11.20 8.93 9.40
N ASN A 114 10.88 10.20 9.63
CA ASN A 114 11.49 10.97 10.72
C ASN A 114 10.50 11.94 11.37
N SER A 115 9.89 11.45 12.44
CA SER A 115 9.73 12.26 13.63
C SER A 115 9.92 11.32 14.80
N GLU A 116 11.17 11.18 15.26
CA GLU A 116 11.41 11.03 16.69
C GLU A 116 10.49 12.04 17.37
N VAL A 117 9.56 11.55 18.20
CA VAL A 117 8.83 12.42 19.13
C VAL A 117 9.91 12.92 20.09
N PRO A 118 10.23 14.23 20.13
CA PRO A 118 11.09 14.72 21.20
C PRO A 118 10.28 14.57 22.49
N SER A 119 10.84 13.81 23.43
CA SER A 119 10.39 13.68 24.81
C SER A 119 10.30 15.04 25.51
#